data_AF-A0A847JHG3-F1
#
_entry.id   AF-A0A847JHG3-F1
#
_cell.length_a   1.000
_cell.length_b   1.000
_cell.length_c   1.000
_cell.angle_alpha   90.00
_cell.angle_beta   90.00
_cell.angle_gamma   90.00
#
_symmetry.space_group_name_H-M   'P 1'
#
loop_
_entity.id
_entity.type
_entity.pdbx_description
1 polymer ?
#
loop_
_entity_poly.entity_id
_entity_poly.type
_entity_poly.pdbx_seq_one_letter_code
_entity_poly.pdbx_strand_id
1 'polypeptide(L)'
;MAHITYVECRGGPKFGAAFAGVLGLLGIGAASALYMETYGHAVTGMNNSVVWGVPHVFAIFLILAASGVLNIASLGSVFGEMRYKPKARLSSVLAITLLVGGLSVLVLDLGRPDRLTVAMTNYNFRS
;
A
#
# COMPACT_ATOMS: atom_id res chain seq x y z
N MET A 1 -14.71 -17.22 28.01
CA MET A 1 -13.62 -16.91 27.07
C MET A 1 -14.02 -17.43 25.69
N ALA A 2 -14.00 -16.61 24.65
CA ALA A 2 -14.35 -17.06 23.30
C ALA A 2 -13.24 -17.97 22.76
N HIS A 3 -13.55 -19.24 22.51
CA HIS A 3 -12.63 -20.20 21.92
C HIS A 3 -12.45 -19.89 20.43
N ILE A 4 -11.26 -19.47 20.01
CA ILE A 4 -10.95 -19.17 18.61
C ILE A 4 -10.27 -20.41 18.01
N THR A 5 -11.01 -21.17 17.22
CA THR A 5 -10.47 -22.33 16.50
C THR A 5 -9.93 -21.88 15.15
N TYR A 6 -8.62 -22.00 14.94
CA TYR A 6 -8.00 -21.79 13.64
C TYR A 6 -8.18 -23.05 12.80
N VAL A 7 -8.78 -22.90 11.62
CA VAL A 7 -8.95 -24.00 10.67
C VAL A 7 -8.09 -23.68 9.46
N GLU A 8 -7.27 -24.63 9.03
CA GLU A 8 -6.55 -24.52 7.77
C GLU A 8 -7.55 -24.55 6.61
N CYS A 9 -7.69 -23.43 5.92
CA CYS A 9 -8.44 -23.40 4.67
C CYS A 9 -7.57 -23.99 3.57
N ARG A 10 -7.90 -25.22 3.14
CA ARG A 10 -7.30 -25.84 1.96
C ARG A 10 -7.66 -24.99 0.74
N GLY A 11 -6.66 -24.37 0.11
CA GLY A 11 -6.86 -23.46 -1.02
C GLY A 11 -7.55 -24.16 -2.19
N GLY A 12 -8.82 -23.86 -2.42
CA GLY A 12 -9.57 -24.35 -3.57
C GLY A 12 -9.19 -23.64 -4.87
N PRO A 13 -9.71 -24.07 -6.03
CA PRO A 13 -9.42 -23.44 -7.33
C PRO A 13 -9.80 -21.95 -7.36
N LYS A 14 -10.80 -21.54 -6.57
CA LYS A 14 -11.19 -20.12 -6.41
C LYS A 14 -10.11 -19.29 -5.72
N PHE A 15 -9.39 -19.86 -4.74
CA PHE A 15 -8.28 -19.17 -4.08
C PHE A 15 -7.12 -18.98 -5.05
N GLY A 16 -6.79 -20.01 -5.83
CA GLY A 16 -5.78 -19.91 -6.89
C GLY A 16 -6.13 -18.84 -7.93
N ALA A 17 -7.39 -18.79 -8.37
CA ALA A 17 -7.86 -17.77 -9.31
C ALA A 17 -7.79 -16.36 -8.71
N ALA A 18 -8.19 -16.16 -7.45
CA ALA A 18 -8.09 -14.88 -6.77
C ALA A 18 -6.62 -14.43 -6.61
N PHE A 19 -5.74 -15.35 -6.23
CA PHE A 19 -4.31 -15.08 -6.10
C PHE A 19 -3.67 -14.72 -7.44
N ALA A 20 -3.97 -15.47 -8.50
CA ALA A 20 -3.53 -15.16 -9.85
C ALA A 20 -4.07 -13.80 -10.33
N GLY A 21 -5.31 -13.46 -9.99
CA GLY A 21 -5.90 -12.15 -10.28
C GLY A 21 -5.14 -11.00 -9.60
N VAL A 22 -4.80 -11.15 -8.31
CA VAL A 22 -3.98 -10.16 -7.59
C VAL A 22 -2.58 -10.03 -8.20
N LEU A 23 -1.93 -11.15 -8.55
CA LEU A 23 -0.64 -11.12 -9.24
C LEU A 23 -0.73 -10.44 -10.62
N GLY A 24 -1.82 -10.68 -11.35
CA GLY A 24 -2.07 -10.00 -12.63
C GLY A 24 -2.20 -8.49 -12.48
N LEU A 25 -2.94 -8.02 -11.46
CA LEU A 25 -3.05 -6.59 -11.16
C LEU A 25 -1.71 -5.97 -10.76
N LEU A 26 -0.89 -6.68 -9.97
CA LEU A 26 0.47 -6.24 -9.63
C LEU A 26 1.36 -6.15 -10.87
N GLY A 27 1.25 -7.11 -11.79
CA GLY A 27 1.97 -7.09 -13.08
C GLY A 27 1.58 -5.90 -13.96
N ILE A 28 0.29 -5.58 -14.03
CA ILE A 28 -0.21 -4.39 -14.75
C ILE A 28 0.33 -3.10 -14.10
N GLY A 29 0.33 -3.03 -12.77
CA GLY A 29 0.90 -1.90 -12.03
C GLY A 29 2.39 -1.70 -12.32
N ALA A 30 3.17 -2.78 -12.31
CA ALA A 30 4.59 -2.74 -12.66
C ALA A 30 4.81 -2.31 -14.13
N ALA A 31 4.03 -2.83 -15.07
CA ALA A 31 4.08 -2.43 -16.47
C ALA A 31 3.74 -0.95 -16.66
N SER A 32 2.75 -0.43 -15.93
CA SER A 32 2.40 0.99 -15.93
C SER A 32 3.53 1.86 -15.40
N ALA A 33 4.26 1.41 -14.36
CA ALA A 33 5.40 2.12 -13.83
C ALA A 33 6.55 2.22 -14.86
N LEU A 34 6.86 1.11 -15.55
CA LEU A 34 7.85 1.09 -16.64
C LEU A 34 7.44 1.99 -17.81
N TYR A 35 6.14 2.02 -18.12
CA TYR A 35 5.61 2.92 -19.14
C TYR A 35 5.78 4.39 -18.74
N MET A 36 5.49 4.74 -17.49
CA MET A 36 5.71 6.10 -16.97
C MET A 36 7.19 6.50 -16.98
N GLU A 37 8.10 5.57 -16.69
CA GLU A 37 9.54 5.82 -16.75
C GLU A 37 10.01 6.14 -18.18
N THR A 38 9.46 5.42 -19.18
CA THR A 38 9.88 5.55 -20.58
C THR A 38 9.27 6.77 -21.28
N TYR A 39 7.99 7.06 -21.01
CA TYR A 39 7.23 8.13 -21.68
C TYR A 39 7.10 9.41 -20.84
N GLY A 40 7.56 9.36 -19.59
CA GLY A 40 7.51 10.47 -18.65
C GLY A 40 6.15 10.69 -17.99
N HIS A 41 6.16 11.53 -16.95
CA HIS A 41 5.00 11.81 -16.10
C HIS A 41 3.85 12.57 -16.78
N ALA A 42 4.05 13.06 -18.01
CA ALA A 42 2.96 13.67 -18.78
C ALA A 42 1.82 12.68 -19.07
N VAL A 43 2.11 11.37 -19.11
CA VAL A 43 1.12 10.31 -19.35
C VAL A 43 0.02 10.29 -18.27
N THR A 44 0.34 10.70 -17.04
CA THR A 44 -0.60 10.70 -15.92
C THR A 44 -1.43 11.99 -15.84
N GLY A 45 -1.29 12.89 -16.82
CA GLY A 45 -1.98 14.17 -16.87
C GLY A 45 -1.28 15.28 -16.07
N MET A 46 -0.04 15.06 -15.62
CA MET A 46 0.75 16.08 -14.93
C MET A 46 1.19 17.18 -15.90
N ASN A 47 1.08 18.43 -15.44
CA ASN A 47 1.57 19.60 -16.15
C ASN A 47 2.28 20.54 -15.16
N ASN A 48 2.83 21.66 -15.64
CA ASN A 48 3.58 22.59 -14.77
C ASN A 48 2.70 23.29 -13.71
N SER A 49 1.37 23.25 -13.84
CA SER A 49 0.42 23.78 -12.85
C SER A 49 -0.09 22.69 -11.88
N VAL A 50 -0.04 21.42 -12.30
CA VAL A 50 -0.51 20.24 -11.55
C VAL A 50 0.66 19.26 -11.45
N VAL A 51 1.44 19.46 -10.38
CA VAL A 51 2.69 18.75 -10.11
C VAL A 51 2.47 17.37 -9.48
N TRP A 52 1.26 17.07 -9.01
CA TRP A 52 0.90 15.77 -8.43
C TRP A 52 -0.19 15.11 -9.25
N GLY A 53 0.17 14.03 -9.94
CA GLY A 53 -0.74 13.26 -10.77
C GLY A 53 -1.57 12.24 -9.98
N VAL A 54 -2.31 11.42 -10.73
CA VAL A 54 -3.13 10.31 -10.22
C VAL A 54 -2.32 9.31 -9.36
N PRO A 55 -1.08 8.91 -9.72
CA PRO A 55 -0.32 7.96 -8.89
C PRO A 55 -0.04 8.50 -7.48
N HIS A 56 0.24 9.80 -7.38
CA HIS A 56 0.50 10.46 -6.11
C HIS A 56 -0.72 10.46 -5.18
N VAL A 57 -1.89 10.79 -5.73
CA VAL A 57 -3.17 10.77 -4.98
C VAL A 57 -3.48 9.35 -4.48
N PHE A 58 -3.25 8.34 -5.33
CA PHE A 58 -3.47 6.95 -4.96
C PHE A 58 -2.52 6.48 -3.85
N ALA A 59 -1.25 6.88 -3.90
CA ALA A 59 -0.29 6.62 -2.83
C ALA A 59 -0.75 7.18 -1.48
N ILE A 60 -1.15 8.46 -1.44
CA ILE A 60 -1.65 9.10 -0.21
C ILE A 60 -2.90 8.38 0.29
N PHE A 61 -3.82 8.01 -0.61
CA PHE A 61 -5.00 7.24 -0.27
C PHE A 61 -4.64 5.92 0.42
N LEU A 62 -3.68 5.15 -0.11
CA LEU A 62 -3.25 3.89 0.50
C LEU A 62 -2.64 4.08 1.90
N ILE A 63 -1.84 5.14 2.08
CA ILE A 63 -1.23 5.48 3.38
C ILE A 63 -2.31 5.88 4.41
N LEU A 64 -3.28 6.71 3.99
CA LEU A 64 -4.41 7.10 4.85
C LEU A 64 -5.30 5.90 5.18
N ALA A 65 -5.57 5.03 4.20
CA ALA A 65 -6.32 3.81 4.40
C ALA A 65 -5.61 2.87 5.40
N ALA A 66 -4.28 2.76 5.34
CA ALA A 66 -3.50 1.98 6.30
C ALA A 66 -3.73 2.48 7.74
N SER A 67 -3.71 3.80 7.96
CA SER A 67 -4.03 4.40 9.25
C SER A 67 -5.46 4.06 9.71
N GLY A 68 -6.44 4.12 8.81
CA GLY A 68 -7.83 3.77 9.13
C GLY A 68 -7.99 2.31 9.53
N VAL A 69 -7.33 1.39 8.82
CA VAL A 69 -7.37 -0.04 9.12
C VAL A 69 -6.72 -0.36 10.46
N LEU A 70 -5.61 0.30 10.82
CA LEU A 70 -4.91 0.09 12.10
C LEU A 70 -5.78 0.39 13.32
N ASN A 71 -6.73 1.31 13.21
CA ASN A 71 -7.62 1.65 14.33
C ASN A 71 -8.40 0.42 14.84
N ILE A 72 -8.75 -0.53 13.97
CA ILE A 72 -9.43 -1.78 14.35
C ILE A 72 -8.51 -2.68 15.20
N ALA A 73 -7.22 -2.73 14.86
CA ALA A 73 -6.22 -3.43 15.65
C ALA A 73 -6.00 -2.77 17.01
N SER A 74 -5.96 -1.44 17.07
CA SER A 74 -5.83 -0.68 18.31
C SER A 74 -7.01 -0.92 19.26
N LEU A 75 -8.25 -0.94 18.75
CA LEU A 75 -9.45 -1.27 19.54
C LEU A 75 -9.42 -2.69 20.13
N GLY A 76 -8.96 -3.67 19.35
CA GLY A 76 -8.89 -5.07 19.81
C GLY A 76 -7.72 -5.38 20.75
N SER A 77 -6.63 -4.61 20.71
CA SER A 77 -5.40 -4.87 21.47
C SER A 77 -5.22 -3.97 22.68
N VAL A 78 -5.44 -2.65 22.53
CA VAL A 78 -5.23 -1.65 23.58
C VAL A 78 -6.47 -1.53 24.48
N PHE A 79 -7.66 -1.43 23.88
CA PHE A 79 -8.91 -1.26 24.62
C PHE A 79 -9.54 -2.58 25.09
N GLY A 80 -8.94 -3.72 24.72
CA GLY A 80 -9.36 -5.04 25.22
C GLY A 80 -10.70 -5.56 24.69
N GLU A 81 -11.23 -4.96 23.62
CA GLU A 81 -12.56 -5.29 23.13
C GLU A 81 -12.61 -6.67 22.44
N MET A 82 -13.19 -7.65 23.14
CA MET A 82 -13.17 -9.08 22.76
C MET A 82 -13.80 -9.35 21.38
N ARG A 83 -14.72 -8.48 20.93
CA ARG A 83 -15.36 -8.58 19.62
C ARG A 83 -14.39 -8.34 18.46
N TYR A 84 -13.36 -7.51 18.66
CA TYR A 84 -12.41 -7.13 17.61
C TYR A 84 -11.10 -7.93 17.67
N LYS A 85 -10.84 -8.64 18.77
CA LYS A 85 -9.63 -9.42 19.00
C LYS A 85 -9.25 -10.42 17.88
N PRO A 86 -10.19 -11.16 17.25
CA PRO A 86 -9.86 -12.04 16.12
C PRO A 86 -9.45 -11.27 14.85
N LYS A 87 -10.02 -10.08 14.64
CA LYS A 87 -9.78 -9.23 13.47
C LYS A 87 -8.54 -8.36 13.62
N ALA A 88 -8.08 -8.12 14.85
CA ALA A 88 -6.95 -7.26 15.15
C ALA A 88 -5.66 -7.68 14.43
N ARG A 89 -5.36 -8.99 14.38
CA ARG A 89 -4.17 -9.51 13.68
C ARG A 89 -4.24 -9.37 12.16
N LEU A 90 -5.42 -9.57 11.57
CA LEU A 90 -5.60 -9.40 10.13
C LEU A 90 -5.55 -7.93 9.74
N SER A 91 -6.10 -7.05 10.58
CA SER A 91 -6.06 -5.60 10.40
C SER A 91 -4.62 -5.06 10.43
N SER A 92 -3.77 -5.51 11.36
CA SER A 92 -2.37 -5.06 11.40
C SER A 92 -1.58 -5.48 10.16
N VAL A 93 -1.73 -6.73 9.70
CA VAL A 93 -1.07 -7.21 8.47
C VAL A 93 -1.58 -6.45 7.24
N LEU A 94 -2.90 -6.21 7.17
CA LEU A 94 -3.49 -5.45 6.07
C LEU A 94 -2.96 -4.01 6.04
N ALA A 95 -2.84 -3.36 7.19
CA ALA A 95 -2.28 -2.03 7.28
C ALA A 95 -0.82 -1.95 6.82
N ILE A 96 0.02 -2.91 7.25
CA ILE A 96 1.42 -2.98 6.79
C ILE A 96 1.47 -3.14 5.27
N THR A 97 0.62 -4.02 4.72
CA THR A 97 0.54 -4.26 3.27
C THR A 97 0.13 -2.99 2.51
N LEU A 98 -0.86 -2.25 3.00
CA LEU A 98 -1.30 -0.98 2.41
C LEU A 98 -0.21 0.10 2.48
N LEU A 99 0.51 0.17 3.61
CA LEU A 99 1.58 1.14 3.82
C LEU A 99 2.76 0.86 2.87
N VAL A 100 3.20 -0.40 2.76
CA VAL A 100 4.25 -0.81 1.82
C VAL A 100 3.82 -0.55 0.38
N GLY A 101 2.55 -0.82 0.04
CA GLY A 101 2.00 -0.52 -1.28
C GLY A 101 2.02 0.98 -1.60
N GLY A 102 1.54 1.82 -0.68
CA GLY A 102 1.55 3.28 -0.84
C GLY A 102 2.96 3.86 -0.97
N LEU A 103 3.90 3.41 -0.13
CA LEU A 103 5.31 3.79 -0.23
C LEU A 103 5.96 3.36 -1.55
N SER A 104 5.66 2.14 -2.02
CA SER A 104 6.19 1.65 -3.30
C SER A 104 5.69 2.50 -4.46
N VAL A 105 4.41 2.89 -4.46
CA VAL A 105 3.86 3.80 -5.48
C VAL A 105 4.52 5.17 -5.42
N LEU A 106 4.75 5.73 -4.22
CA LEU A 106 5.48 7.00 -4.08
C LEU A 106 6.88 6.90 -4.70
N VAL A 107 7.63 5.83 -4.38
CA VAL A 107 8.98 5.60 -4.91
C VAL A 107 8.98 5.57 -6.44
N LEU A 108 8.01 4.89 -7.04
CA LEU A 108 7.89 4.80 -8.51
C LEU A 108 7.43 6.12 -9.15
N ASP A 109 6.71 6.96 -8.42
CA ASP A 109 6.29 8.30 -8.86
C ASP A 109 7.45 9.31 -8.86
N LEU A 110 8.51 9.08 -8.06
CA LEU A 110 9.75 9.83 -8.18
C LEU A 110 10.43 9.44 -9.50
N GLY A 111 10.22 10.23 -10.57
CA GLY A 111 10.81 9.98 -11.90
C GLY A 111 12.33 9.84 -11.99
N ARG A 112 13.05 9.93 -10.86
CA ARG A 112 14.45 9.53 -10.67
C ARG A 112 14.62 8.84 -9.31
N PRO A 113 14.32 7.54 -9.21
CA PRO A 113 14.44 6.82 -7.95
C PRO A 113 15.90 6.75 -7.44
N ASP A 114 16.90 6.87 -8.31
CA ASP A 114 18.32 6.91 -7.91
C ASP A 114 18.68 8.06 -6.96
N ARG A 115 17.90 9.15 -6.94
CA ARG A 115 18.17 10.31 -6.07
C ARG A 115 17.62 10.15 -4.65
N LEU A 116 16.90 9.07 -4.38
CA LEU A 116 16.34 8.80 -3.06
C LEU A 116 17.44 8.62 -1.99
N THR A 117 18.60 8.07 -2.37
CA THR A 117 19.79 7.96 -1.52
C THR A 117 20.33 9.34 -1.09
N VAL A 118 20.24 10.35 -1.97
CA VAL A 118 20.68 11.71 -1.66
C VAL A 118 19.70 12.37 -0.69
N ALA A 119 18.40 12.16 -0.88
CA ALA A 119 17.37 12.65 0.05
C ALA A 119 17.50 12.00 1.44
N MET A 120 17.93 10.74 1.52
CA MET A 120 18.19 10.03 2.78
C MET A 120 19.49 10.44 3.48
N THR A 121 20.47 11.00 2.75
CA THR A 121 21.78 11.38 3.32
C THR A 121 21.96 12.87 3.54
N ASN A 122 21.27 13.71 2.77
CA ASN A 122 21.36 15.17 2.84
C ASN A 122 19.98 15.76 3.15
N TYR A 123 19.59 15.72 4.43
CA TYR A 123 18.37 16.33 4.92
C TYR A 123 18.52 17.84 5.02
N ASN A 124 17.71 18.58 4.29
CA ASN A 124 17.54 20.01 4.50
C ASN A 124 16.51 20.22 5.63
N PHE A 125 16.97 20.49 6.85
CA PHE A 125 16.09 20.79 8.00
C PHE A 125 15.46 22.19 7.96
N ARG A 126 15.75 22.98 6.92
CA ARG A 126 14.99 24.18 6.55
C ARG A 126 13.97 23.79 5.47
N SER A 127 12.87 23.20 5.88
CA SER A 127 11.67 23.06 5.06
C SER A 127 10.53 23.88 5.66
#